data_AF-A0A2S2F851-F1
#
_entry.id   AF-A0A2S2F851-F1
#
_cell.length_a   1.000
_cell.length_b   1.000
_cell.length_c   1.000
_cell.angle_alpha   90.00
_cell.angle_beta   90.00
_cell.angle_gamma   90.00
#
_symmetry.space_group_name_H-M   'P 1'
#
loop_
_entity.id
_entity.type
_entity.pdbx_description
1 polymer ?
#
loop_
_entity_poly.entity_id
_entity_poly.type
_entity_poly.pdbx_seq_one_letter_code
_entity_poly.pdbx_strand_id
1 'polypeptide(L)' 'MITWVTVWVLTVTYVNISGHSGGATSYQLQYATQNICEKQRENHKNNYKRTRCDFAQIPVYKSK' A
#
# COMPACT_ATOMS: atom_id res chain seq x y z
N MET A 1 16.72 14.25 -13.91
CA MET A 1 17.56 13.04 -13.72
C MET A 1 16.71 12.00 -12.99
N ILE A 2 16.70 10.73 -13.42
CA ILE A 2 15.95 9.68 -12.71
C ILE A 2 16.83 9.13 -11.58
N THR A 3 16.28 9.04 -10.39
CA THR A 3 16.93 8.41 -9.22
C THR A 3 16.01 7.36 -8.64
N TRP A 4 16.58 6.26 -8.15
CA TRP A 4 15.82 5.21 -7.50
C TRP A 4 15.82 5.42 -5.99
N VAL A 5 14.64 5.34 -5.38
CA VAL A 5 14.49 5.41 -3.92
C VAL A 5 13.78 4.16 -3.42
N THR A 6 14.20 3.70 -2.24
CA THR A 6 13.56 2.59 -1.54
C THR A 6 12.39 3.10 -0.71
N VAL A 7 11.26 2.40 -0.78
CA VAL A 7 10.03 2.73 -0.04
C VAL A 7 9.37 1.45 0.48
N TRP A 8 8.47 1.63 1.44
CA TRP A 8 7.54 0.60 1.89
C TRP A 8 6.15 0.87 1.33
N VAL A 9 5.57 -0.12 0.66
CA VAL A 9 4.28 -0.01 -0.03
C VAL A 9 3.21 -0.77 0.75
N LEU A 10 2.24 -0.04 1.28
CA LEU A 10 1.02 -0.62 1.82
C LEU A 10 0.06 -0.90 0.66
N THR A 11 -0.20 -2.17 0.39
CA THR A 11 -1.25 -2.60 -0.54
C THR A 11 -2.50 -2.94 0.26
N VAL A 12 -3.62 -2.32 -0.10
CA VAL A 12 -4.95 -2.59 0.50
C VAL A 12 -5.84 -3.18 -0.59
N THR A 13 -6.39 -4.36 -0.32
CA THR A 13 -7.29 -5.08 -1.24
C THR A 13 -8.61 -5.33 -0.53
N TYR A 14 -9.72 -4.94 -1.15
CA TYR A 14 -11.04 -5.27 -0.63
C TYR A 14 -11.33 -6.75 -0.88
N VAL A 15 -11.70 -7.48 0.16
CA VAL A 15 -12.17 -8.86 0.04
C VAL A 15 -13.67 -8.88 -0.06
N ASN A 16 -14.18 -9.59 -1.07
CA ASN A 16 -15.61 -9.84 -1.19
C ASN A 16 -16.02 -10.81 -0.09
N ILE A 17 -16.72 -10.28 0.92
CA ILE A 17 -17.45 -11.11 1.87
C ILE A 17 -18.86 -11.28 1.29
N SER A 18 -19.32 -12.52 1.20
CA SER A 18 -20.62 -12.92 0.66
C SER A 18 -21.74 -11.94 1.09
N GLY A 19 -22.35 -11.24 0.12
CA GLY A 19 -23.46 -10.32 0.36
C GLY A 19 -23.23 -8.86 -0.06
N HIS A 20 -22.03 -8.49 -0.53
CA HIS A 20 -21.79 -7.18 -1.15
C HIS A 20 -21.27 -7.36 -2.59
N SER A 21 -22.05 -6.92 -3.58
CA SER A 21 -21.67 -6.92 -5.00
C SER A 21 -20.74 -5.74 -5.34
N GLY A 22 -19.74 -5.49 -4.50
CA GLY A 22 -18.73 -4.46 -4.73
C GLY A 22 -17.53 -5.07 -5.44
N GLY A 23 -17.14 -4.56 -6.61
CA GLY A 23 -15.94 -5.02 -7.30
C GLY A 23 -14.72 -4.99 -6.38
N ALA A 24 -13.87 -6.01 -6.47
CA ALA A 24 -12.62 -6.07 -5.72
C ALA A 24 -11.73 -4.92 -6.19
N THR A 25 -11.68 -3.84 -5.41
CA THR A 25 -10.77 -2.73 -5.65
C THR A 25 -9.50 -2.91 -4.82
N SER A 26 -8.38 -2.42 -5.34
CA SER A 26 -7.12 -2.39 -4.60
C SER A 26 -6.42 -1.06 -4.83
N TYR A 27 -5.77 -0.54 -3.80
CA TYR A 27 -4.95 0.66 -3.90
C TYR A 27 -3.64 0.49 -3.13
N GLN A 28 -2.66 1.34 -3.44
CA GLN A 28 -1.33 1.29 -2.87
C GLN A 28 -0.93 2.66 -2.31
N LEU A 29 -0.30 2.66 -1.14
CA LEU A 29 0.24 3.84 -0.47
C LEU A 29 1.74 3.62 -0.20
N GLN A 30 2.55 4.66 -0.38
CA GLN A 30 4.01 4.58 -0.24
C GLN A 30 4.47 5.31 1.03
N TYR A 31 5.41 4.72 1.75
CA TYR A 31 5.96 5.24 3.00
C TYR A 31 7.48 5.16 3.03
N ALA A 32 8.11 6.09 3.74
CA ALA A 32 9.55 6.17 3.86
C ALA A 32 10.16 5.03 4.70
N THR A 33 9.43 4.50 5.70
CA THR A 33 9.93 3.48 6.62
C THR A 33 8.93 2.36 6.86
N GLN A 34 9.46 1.18 7.23
CA GLN A 34 8.66 0.00 7.56
C GLN A 34 7.67 0.30 8.68
N ASN A 35 8.15 0.95 9.74
CA ASN A 35 7.34 1.24 10.93
C ASN A 35 6.10 2.09 10.60
N ILE A 36 6.23 3.08 9.70
CA ILE A 36 5.08 3.88 9.26
C ILE A 36 4.12 3.01 8.45
N CYS A 37 4.62 2.18 7.53
CA CYS A 37 3.77 1.28 6.74
C CYS A 37 2.97 0.34 7.64
N GLU A 38 3.62 -0.31 8.60
CA GLU A 38 3.01 -1.23 9.55
C GLU A 38 1.95 -0.52 10.41
N LYS A 39 2.25 0.67 10.94
CA LYS A 39 1.26 1.47 11.69
C LYS A 39 0.03 1.81 10.84
N GLN A 40 0.23 2.14 9.57
CA GLN A 40 -0.88 2.42 8.65
C GLN A 40 -1.63 1.15 8.25
N ARG A 41 -0.95 0.01 8.17
CA ARG A 41 -1.58 -1.30 7.93
C ARG A 41 -2.60 -1.60 9.02
N GLU A 42 -2.26 -1.37 10.28
CA GLU A 42 -3.17 -1.59 11.41
C GLU A 42 -4.43 -0.71 11.31
N ASN A 43 -4.30 0.55 10.90
CA ASN A 43 -5.45 1.45 10.69
C ASN A 43 -6.40 0.98 9.58
N HIS A 44 -5.92 0.14 8.66
CA HIS A 44 -6.68 -0.37 7.53
C HIS A 44 -7.20 -1.80 7.73
N LYS A 45 -6.85 -2.45 8.85
CA LYS A 45 -7.36 -3.79 9.18
C LYS A 45 -8.84 -3.71 9.48
N ASN A 46 -9.63 -4.41 8.66
CA ASN A 46 -11.01 -4.72 8.96
C ASN A 46 -11.38 -6.04 8.26
N ASN A 47 -12.56 -6.58 8.56
CA ASN A 47 -12.99 -7.86 8.00
C ASN A 47 -13.10 -7.85 6.46
N TYR A 48 -13.28 -6.68 5.86
CA TYR A 48 -13.52 -6.48 4.44
C TYR A 48 -12.25 -6.12 3.65
N LYS A 49 -11.09 -6.03 4.31
CA LYS A 49 -9.84 -5.59 3.69
C LYS A 49 -8.69 -6.52 4.06
N ARG A 50 -7.95 -6.96 3.05
CA ARG A 50 -6.62 -7.56 3.22
C ARG A 50 -5.57 -6.48 2.99
N THR A 51 -4.58 -6.43 3.86
CA THR A 51 -3.52 -5.43 3.82
C THR A 51 -2.15 -6.10 3.92
N ARG A 52 -1.17 -5.57 3.20
CA ARG A 52 0.23 -6.01 3.28
C ARG A 52 1.19 -4.85 3.08
N CYS A 53 2.36 -4.92 3.72
CA CYS A 53 3.46 -3.99 3.54
C CYS A 53 4.60 -4.71 2.83
N ASP A 54 4.99 -4.21 1.67
CA ASP A 54 6.07 -4.77 0.85
C ASP A 54 7.19 -3.74 0.69
N PHE A 55 8.44 -4.19 0.64
CA PHE A 55 9.57 -3.31 0.30
C PHE A 55 9.69 -3.18 -1.22
N ALA A 56 9.87 -1.95 -1.72
CA ALA A 56 9.96 -1.68 -3.15
C ALA A 56 10.99 -0.58 -3.47
N GLN A 57 11.42 -0.54 -4.73
CA GLN A 57 12.19 0.57 -5.28
C GLN A 57 11.37 1.26 -6.37
N ILE A 58 11.29 2.58 -6.32
CA ILE A 58 10.53 3.39 -7.28
C ILE A 58 11.42 4.44 -7.95
N PRO A 59 11.22 4.74 -9.24
CA PRO A 59 11.93 5.80 -9.92
C PRO A 59 11.29 7.14 -9.57
N VAL A 60 12.12 8.11 -9.18
CA VAL A 60 11.71 9.49 -8.91
C VAL A 60 12.47 10.42 -9.85
N TYR A 61 11.74 11.33 -10.46
CA TYR A 61 12.34 12.39 -11.26
C TYR A 61 12.84 13.51 -10.34
N LYS A 62 14.16 13.73 -10.34
CA LYS A 62 14.78 14.88 -9.70
C LYS A 62 14.96 15.98 -10.74
N SER A 63 14.26 17.10 -10.56
CA SER A 63 14.60 18.34 -11.27
C SER A 63 15.89 18.91 -10.69
N LYS A 64 16.74 19.46 -11.56
CA LYS A 64 17.99 20.12 -11.16
C LYS A 64 17.69 21.37 -10.34
#